data_AF-A0A9Q3BYH1-F1
#
_entry.id   AF-A0A9Q3BYH1-F1
#
_cell.length_a   1.000
_cell.length_b   1.000
_cell.length_c   1.000
_cell.angle_alpha   90.00
_cell.angle_beta   90.00
_cell.angle_gamma   90.00
#
_symmetry.space_group_name_H-M   'P 1'
#
loop_
_entity.id
_entity.type
_entity.pdbx_description
1 polymer ?
#
loop_
_entity_poly.entity_id
_entity_poly.type
_entity_poly.pdbx_seq_one_letter_code
_entity_poly.pdbx_strand_id
1 'polypeptide(L)'
;MQLLRSSYDGNLQSYIDKIRTLMMSLETININIPAECHSFTLLGKLSSDPKIHHFIEVLSLNEELIQKPELVLERIQEFHDNSKAQVSIQVPAPTTLVSESAHLYKSTYYCTNGKHNPMCTTHTKESCFAENPHLRPAN
;
A
#
# COMPACT_ATOMS: atom_id res chain seq x y z
N MET A 1 -7.22 -1.36 -30.04
CA MET A 1 -7.12 -0.95 -28.62
C MET A 1 -5.85 -1.52 -27.99
N GLN A 2 -4.81 -0.70 -27.81
CA GLN A 2 -3.49 -1.09 -27.27
C GLN A 2 -3.49 -1.28 -25.73
N LEU A 3 -4.39 -0.61 -25.00
CA LEU A 3 -4.54 -0.74 -23.54
C LEU A 3 -4.81 -2.17 -23.06
N LEU A 4 -5.57 -2.95 -23.83
CA LEU A 4 -5.85 -4.35 -23.49
C LEU A 4 -4.64 -5.27 -23.75
N ARG A 5 -3.71 -4.84 -24.61
CA ARG A 5 -2.52 -5.62 -25.03
C ARG A 5 -1.25 -5.28 -24.27
N SER A 6 -1.20 -4.19 -23.50
CA SER A 6 -0.06 -3.93 -22.63
C SER A 6 -0.03 -5.01 -21.53
N SER A 7 1.12 -5.66 -21.39
CA SER A 7 1.42 -6.55 -20.26
C SER A 7 2.27 -5.79 -19.25
N TYR A 8 2.04 -6.04 -17.97
CA TYR A 8 2.98 -5.65 -16.94
C TYR A 8 4.22 -6.54 -17.03
N ASP A 9 5.40 -5.94 -17.14
CA ASP A 9 6.70 -6.61 -17.34
C ASP A 9 7.55 -6.65 -16.05
N GLY A 10 6.96 -6.28 -14.90
CA GLY A 10 7.66 -6.18 -13.62
C GLY A 10 8.34 -4.82 -13.38
N ASN A 11 8.29 -3.89 -14.34
CA ASN A 11 8.78 -2.53 -14.16
C ASN A 11 7.61 -1.55 -13.96
N LEU A 12 7.40 -1.16 -12.70
CA LEU A 12 6.28 -0.29 -12.32
C LEU A 12 6.38 1.11 -12.93
N GLN A 13 7.57 1.71 -13.00
CA GLN A 13 7.75 3.03 -13.60
C GLN A 13 7.43 3.01 -15.10
N SER A 14 7.99 2.04 -15.83
CA SER A 14 7.72 1.89 -17.26
C SER A 14 6.24 1.63 -17.54
N TYR A 15 5.55 0.92 -16.65
CA TYR A 15 4.11 0.72 -16.74
C TYR A 15 3.33 2.03 -16.53
N ILE A 16 3.64 2.80 -15.49
CA ILE A 16 3.00 4.10 -15.20
C ILE A 16 3.16 5.05 -16.41
N ASP A 17 4.37 5.18 -16.95
CA ASP A 17 4.66 6.09 -18.07
C ASP A 17 3.92 5.67 -19.35
N LYS A 18 3.84 4.35 -19.61
CA LYS A 18 3.05 3.80 -20.73
C LYS A 18 1.57 4.14 -20.58
N ILE A 19 1.00 4.01 -19.38
CA ILE A 19 -0.42 4.32 -19.15
C ILE A 19 -0.69 5.81 -19.31
N ARG A 20 0.12 6.70 -18.72
CA ARG A 20 -0.05 8.16 -18.88
C ARG A 20 -0.09 8.55 -20.36
N THR A 21 0.83 7.99 -21.15
CA THR A 21 0.87 8.18 -22.60
C THR A 21 -0.41 7.66 -23.28
N LEU A 22 -0.91 6.49 -22.87
CA LEU A 22 -2.13 5.91 -23.42
C LEU A 22 -3.38 6.74 -23.06
N MET A 23 -3.48 7.26 -21.84
CA MET A 23 -4.58 8.13 -21.42
C MET A 23 -4.63 9.41 -22.24
N MET A 24 -3.49 10.10 -22.42
CA MET A 24 -3.38 11.27 -23.30
C MET A 24 -3.76 10.95 -24.76
N SER A 25 -3.39 9.76 -25.25
CA SER A 25 -3.74 9.33 -26.60
C SER A 25 -5.24 9.05 -26.76
N LEU A 26 -5.91 8.52 -25.73
CA LEU A 26 -7.35 8.24 -25.76
C LEU A 26 -8.18 9.53 -25.79
N GLU A 27 -7.77 10.53 -25.00
CA GLU A 27 -8.37 11.87 -25.02
C GLU A 27 -8.29 12.48 -26.42
N THR A 28 -7.16 12.29 -27.11
CA THR A 28 -6.95 12.79 -28.47
C THR A 28 -7.90 12.14 -29.49
N ILE A 29 -8.33 10.89 -29.26
CA ILE A 29 -9.20 10.12 -30.17
C ILE A 29 -10.69 10.26 -29.78
N ASN A 30 -11.00 11.02 -28.72
CA ASN A 30 -12.34 11.29 -28.21
C ASN A 30 -13.17 10.00 -27.95
N ILE A 31 -12.50 8.93 -27.51
CA ILE A 31 -13.16 7.69 -27.13
C ILE A 31 -13.63 7.83 -25.68
N ASN A 32 -14.93 7.95 -25.49
CA ASN A 32 -15.53 8.08 -24.16
C ASN A 32 -15.66 6.71 -23.48
N ILE A 33 -14.63 6.30 -22.74
CA ILE A 33 -14.64 5.11 -21.88
C ILE A 33 -14.92 5.59 -20.43
N PRO A 34 -15.82 4.94 -19.68
CA PRO A 34 -16.05 5.27 -18.27
C PRO A 34 -14.76 5.26 -17.45
N ALA A 35 -14.63 6.21 -16.53
CA ALA A 35 -13.42 6.37 -15.71
C ALA A 35 -13.11 5.10 -14.90
N GLU A 36 -14.13 4.43 -14.39
CA GLU A 36 -14.02 3.19 -13.62
C GLU A 36 -13.40 2.06 -14.45
N CYS A 37 -13.74 1.99 -15.74
CA CYS A 37 -13.17 1.00 -16.64
C CYS A 37 -11.66 1.22 -16.84
N HIS A 38 -11.20 2.47 -16.88
CA HIS A 38 -9.77 2.76 -16.90
C HIS A 38 -9.09 2.30 -15.63
N SER A 39 -9.64 2.64 -14.46
CA SER A 39 -9.11 2.25 -13.16
C SER A 39 -9.02 0.74 -12.98
N PHE A 40 -10.08 0.00 -13.28
CA PHE A 40 -10.05 -1.46 -13.16
C PHE A 40 -9.14 -2.13 -14.19
N THR A 41 -9.04 -1.58 -15.41
CA THR A 41 -8.08 -2.07 -16.41
C THR A 41 -6.65 -1.90 -15.92
N LEU A 42 -6.35 -0.75 -15.29
CA LEU A 42 -5.05 -0.46 -14.73
C LEU A 42 -4.69 -1.43 -13.59
N LEU A 43 -5.58 -1.54 -12.61
CA LEU A 43 -5.40 -2.37 -11.43
C LEU A 43 -5.28 -3.85 -11.80
N GLY A 44 -6.17 -4.37 -12.65
CA GLY A 44 -6.18 -5.78 -13.04
C GLY A 44 -4.89 -6.23 -13.72
N LYS A 45 -4.20 -5.34 -14.44
CA LYS A 45 -2.89 -5.64 -15.06
C LYS A 45 -1.76 -5.75 -14.02
N LEU A 46 -1.87 -5.02 -12.92
CA LEU A 46 -0.90 -5.03 -11.82
C LEU A 46 -1.18 -6.14 -10.80
N SER A 47 -2.42 -6.62 -10.70
CA SER A 47 -2.79 -7.76 -9.83
C SER A 47 -2.00 -9.04 -10.12
N SER A 48 -1.33 -9.16 -11.27
CA SER A 48 -0.49 -10.32 -11.57
C SER A 48 0.83 -10.33 -10.77
N ASP A 49 1.27 -9.21 -10.21
CA ASP A 49 2.50 -9.14 -9.41
C ASP A 49 2.18 -9.34 -7.91
N PRO A 50 2.70 -10.41 -7.28
CA PRO A 50 2.44 -10.71 -5.87
C PRO A 50 2.94 -9.62 -4.91
N LYS A 51 3.91 -8.80 -5.30
CA LYS A 51 4.46 -7.73 -4.44
C LYS A 51 3.51 -6.55 -4.28
N ILE A 52 2.71 -6.27 -5.31
CA ILE A 52 1.77 -5.14 -5.33
C ILE A 52 0.33 -5.61 -5.20
N HIS A 53 0.02 -6.89 -5.40
CA HIS A 53 -1.32 -7.47 -5.38
C HIS A 53 -2.19 -6.96 -4.22
N HIS A 54 -1.71 -7.04 -2.98
CA HIS A 54 -2.48 -6.60 -1.82
C HIS A 54 -2.79 -5.09 -1.86
N PHE A 55 -1.83 -4.28 -2.28
CA PHE A 55 -2.04 -2.85 -2.45
C PHE A 55 -3.08 -2.54 -3.54
N ILE A 56 -3.05 -3.29 -4.65
CA ILE A 56 -4.04 -3.21 -5.72
C ILE A 56 -5.44 -3.58 -5.24
N GLU A 57 -5.59 -4.63 -4.43
CA GLU A 57 -6.89 -5.00 -3.84
C GLU A 57 -7.45 -3.87 -2.98
N VAL A 58 -6.63 -3.28 -2.11
CA VAL A 58 -7.04 -2.14 -1.26
C VAL A 58 -7.49 -0.95 -2.10
N LEU A 59 -6.75 -0.61 -3.17
CA LEU A 59 -7.15 0.45 -4.10
C LEU A 59 -8.46 0.12 -4.81
N SER A 60 -8.67 -1.15 -5.20
CA SER A 60 -9.85 -1.59 -5.95
C SER A 60 -11.16 -1.49 -5.17
N LEU A 61 -11.09 -1.53 -3.84
CA LEU A 61 -12.23 -1.42 -2.94
C LEU A 61 -12.61 0.02 -2.60
N ASN A 62 -11.80 1.00 -3.01
CA ASN A 62 -12.06 2.40 -2.75
C ASN A 62 -12.79 3.04 -3.95
N GLU A 63 -14.11 3.16 -3.85
CA GLU A 63 -14.96 3.71 -4.92
C GLU A 63 -14.54 5.12 -5.34
N GLU A 64 -14.14 5.98 -4.40
CA GLU A 64 -13.75 7.35 -4.72
C GLU A 64 -12.47 7.40 -5.58
N LEU A 65 -11.52 6.50 -5.31
CA LEU A 65 -10.30 6.37 -6.11
C LEU A 65 -10.62 5.78 -7.49
N ILE A 66 -11.46 4.74 -7.55
CA ILE A 66 -11.81 4.07 -8.81
C ILE A 66 -12.49 5.01 -9.81
N GLN A 67 -13.26 6.00 -9.35
CA GLN A 67 -13.86 7.00 -10.23
C GLN A 67 -12.83 7.99 -10.82
N LYS A 68 -11.59 7.99 -10.34
CA LYS A 68 -10.54 8.94 -10.71
C LYS A 68 -9.23 8.21 -11.07
N PRO A 69 -9.06 7.75 -12.32
CA PRO A 69 -7.89 7.00 -12.78
C PRO A 69 -6.55 7.68 -12.50
N GLU A 70 -6.52 9.02 -12.56
CA GLU A 70 -5.33 9.82 -12.24
C GLU A 70 -4.88 9.65 -10.79
N LEU A 71 -5.84 9.60 -9.84
CA LEU A 71 -5.53 9.36 -8.43
C LEU A 71 -5.06 7.93 -8.19
N VAL A 72 -5.61 6.96 -8.94
CA VAL A 72 -5.14 5.57 -8.88
C VAL A 72 -3.66 5.50 -9.32
N LEU A 73 -3.31 6.18 -10.41
CA LEU A 73 -1.93 6.29 -10.88
C LEU A 73 -1.00 6.98 -9.87
N GLU A 74 -1.46 8.07 -9.24
CA GLU A 74 -0.71 8.77 -8.20
C GLU A 74 -0.41 7.85 -7.01
N ARG A 75 -1.40 7.10 -6.52
CA ARG A 75 -1.20 6.14 -5.41
C ARG A 75 -0.25 5.01 -5.78
N ILE A 76 -0.27 4.53 -7.02
CA ILE A 76 0.68 3.52 -7.49
C ILE A 76 2.10 4.08 -7.58
N GLN A 77 2.24 5.34 -8.01
CA GLN A 77 3.54 6.05 -8.01
C GLN A 77 4.06 6.24 -6.58
N GLU A 78 3.22 6.68 -5.64
CA GLU A 78 3.59 6.82 -4.22
C GLU A 78 4.05 5.48 -3.62
N PHE A 79 3.34 4.39 -3.91
CA PHE A 79 3.73 3.05 -3.46
C PHE A 79 5.11 2.66 -4.01
N HIS A 80 5.35 2.91 -5.28
CA HIS A 80 6.63 2.64 -5.94
C HIS A 80 7.78 3.43 -5.31
N ASP A 81 7.58 4.72 -5.06
CA ASP A 81 8.59 5.61 -4.53
C ASP A 81 8.91 5.29 -3.06
N ASN A 82 7.88 5.00 -2.25
CA ASN A 82 8.03 4.53 -0.87
C ASN A 82 8.72 3.17 -0.78
N SER A 83 8.44 2.26 -1.72
CA SER A 83 9.11 0.96 -1.80
C SER A 83 10.59 1.10 -2.13
N LYS A 84 10.99 2.09 -2.94
CA LYS A 84 12.40 2.39 -3.22
C LYS A 84 13.13 2.99 -2.02
N ALA A 85 12.46 3.86 -1.26
CA ALA A 85 13.03 4.47 -0.07
C ALA A 85 13.39 3.43 1.02
N GLN A 86 12.63 2.34 1.14
CA GLN A 86 12.93 1.25 2.08
C GLN A 86 14.14 0.39 1.67
N VAL A 87 14.47 0.30 0.38
CA VAL A 87 15.61 -0.50 -0.12
C VAL A 87 16.95 0.25 0.01
N SER A 88 16.93 1.58 0.12
CA SER A 88 18.15 2.40 0.23
C SER A 88 18.73 2.51 1.64
N ILE A 89 18.13 1.88 2.66
CA ILE A 89 18.60 1.97 4.06
C ILE A 89 19.17 0.62 4.50
N GLN A 90 20.40 0.34 4.09
CA GLN A 90 21.26 -0.61 4.81
C GLN A 90 22.18 0.16 5.78
N VAL A 91 21.70 0.27 7.05
CA VAL A 91 22.40 0.38 8.36
C VAL A 91 23.15 1.70 8.73
N PRO A 92 23.20 2.19 10.01
CA PRO A 92 22.49 1.85 11.26
C PRO A 92 21.63 3.00 11.88
N ALA A 93 20.82 2.63 12.89
CA ALA A 93 19.89 3.39 13.76
C ALA A 93 20.41 4.70 14.43
N PRO A 94 19.60 5.43 15.24
CA PRO A 94 18.16 5.72 15.19
C PRO A 94 17.89 7.24 15.33
N THR A 95 16.99 7.82 14.53
CA THR A 95 16.35 9.08 14.93
C THR A 95 14.90 9.13 14.47
N THR A 96 14.03 9.00 15.47
CA THR A 96 12.71 9.62 15.61
C THR A 96 12.17 10.35 14.39
N LEU A 97 11.30 9.71 13.62
CA LEU A 97 10.25 10.42 12.89
C LEU A 97 8.95 9.62 12.98
N VAL A 98 7.98 10.24 13.64
CA VAL A 98 6.60 9.81 13.76
C VAL A 98 6.01 9.78 12.34
N SER A 99 5.55 8.62 11.90
CA SER A 99 4.71 8.50 10.72
C SER A 99 3.36 7.92 11.17
N GLU A 100 2.38 8.80 11.28
CA GLU A 100 0.96 8.42 11.31
C GLU A 100 0.62 7.79 9.96
N SER A 101 0.64 6.46 9.91
CA SER A 101 -0.08 5.72 8.89
C SER A 101 -1.15 4.91 9.61
N ALA A 102 -2.38 5.44 9.57
CA ALA A 102 -3.59 4.77 10.01
C ALA A 102 -3.80 3.51 9.16
N HIS A 103 -3.16 2.42 9.61
CA HIS A 103 -3.48 1.08 9.18
C HIS A 103 -4.74 0.67 9.95
N LEU A 104 -5.87 0.63 9.26
CA LEU A 104 -7.00 -0.25 9.64
C LEU A 104 -6.65 -1.72 9.29
N TYR A 105 -5.44 -2.14 9.63
CA TYR A 105 -5.26 -3.47 10.21
C TYR A 105 -5.95 -3.39 11.57
N LYS A 106 -6.53 -4.47 12.11
CA LYS A 106 -6.77 -4.52 13.55
C LYS A 106 -5.40 -4.39 14.19
N SER A 107 -4.98 -3.17 14.49
CA SER A 107 -3.73 -2.85 15.18
C SER A 107 -3.92 -3.37 16.58
N THR A 108 -3.66 -4.66 16.76
CA THR A 108 -3.49 -5.21 18.08
C THR A 108 -2.20 -4.57 18.58
N TYR A 109 -2.36 -3.57 19.43
CA TYR A 109 -1.27 -2.90 20.12
C TYR A 109 -0.58 -3.91 21.05
N TYR A 110 0.35 -4.69 20.52
CA TYR A 110 1.10 -5.69 21.29
C TYR A 110 2.20 -5.01 22.11
N CYS A 111 2.49 -5.59 23.27
CA CYS A 111 3.61 -5.20 24.12
C CYS A 111 4.83 -6.03 23.72
N THR A 112 5.95 -5.37 23.43
CA THR A 112 7.18 -6.02 22.92
C THR A 112 8.42 -5.41 23.58
N ASN A 113 9.58 -6.04 23.41
CA ASN A 113 10.87 -5.53 23.89
C ASN A 113 10.90 -5.19 25.39
N GLY A 114 10.22 -6.00 26.21
CA GLY A 114 10.21 -5.79 27.66
C GLY A 114 9.38 -4.60 28.14
N LYS A 115 8.56 -3.97 27.28
CA LYS A 115 7.81 -2.76 27.62
C LYS A 115 6.33 -2.90 27.31
N HIS A 116 5.49 -2.39 28.21
CA HIS A 116 4.06 -2.24 27.96
C HIS A 116 3.80 -1.14 26.91
N ASN A 117 2.89 -1.42 25.98
CA ASN A 117 2.39 -0.46 25.01
C ASN A 117 1.17 0.27 25.63
N PRO A 118 1.23 1.59 25.87
CA PRO A 118 0.11 2.34 26.47
C PRO A 118 -1.19 2.29 25.67
N MET A 119 -1.12 1.96 24.37
CA MET A 119 -2.30 1.79 23.51
C MET A 119 -2.89 0.37 23.58
N CYS A 120 -2.27 -0.52 24.37
CA CYS A 120 -2.78 -1.87 24.57
C CYS A 120 -4.03 -1.85 25.46
N THR A 121 -5.17 -2.23 24.90
CA THR A 121 -6.46 -2.32 25.62
C THR A 121 -6.75 -3.71 26.20
N THR A 122 -5.91 -4.70 25.87
CA THR A 122 -6.16 -6.11 26.25
C THR A 122 -5.70 -6.46 27.67
N HIS A 123 -4.80 -5.65 28.24
CA HIS A 123 -4.27 -5.82 29.60
C HIS A 123 -3.68 -4.50 30.10
N THR A 124 -3.52 -4.35 31.41
CA THR A 124 -2.91 -3.17 32.05
C THR A 124 -1.39 -3.31 32.13
N LYS A 125 -0.67 -2.20 32.36
CA LYS A 125 0.80 -2.21 32.55
C LYS A 125 1.26 -3.22 33.61
N GLU A 126 0.55 -3.28 34.74
CA GLU A 126 0.85 -4.18 35.86
C GLU A 126 0.74 -5.66 35.48
N SER A 127 -0.18 -5.99 34.57
CA SER A 127 -0.43 -7.35 34.09
C SER A 127 0.31 -7.68 32.78
N CYS A 128 1.16 -6.77 32.29
CA CYS A 128 1.87 -6.94 31.04
C CYS A 128 3.00 -7.96 31.16
N PHE A 129 2.88 -9.11 30.48
CA PHE A 129 3.92 -10.15 30.47
C PHE A 129 5.18 -9.82 29.69
N ALA A 130 5.18 -8.72 28.93
CA ALA A 130 6.41 -8.18 28.34
C ALA A 130 7.23 -7.47 29.43
N GLU A 131 6.61 -6.61 30.23
CA GLU A 131 7.26 -5.84 31.30
C GLU A 131 7.47 -6.66 32.58
N ASN A 132 6.54 -7.58 32.89
CA ASN A 132 6.56 -8.47 34.04
C ASN A 132 6.54 -9.95 33.61
N PRO A 133 7.65 -10.50 33.08
CA PRO A 133 7.70 -11.89 32.60
C PRO A 133 7.43 -12.93 33.69
N HIS A 134 7.68 -12.58 34.96
CA HIS A 134 7.48 -13.44 36.12
C HIS A 134 6.00 -13.68 36.45
N LEU A 135 5.07 -12.88 35.91
CA LEU A 135 3.63 -13.06 36.07
C LEU A 135 3.03 -14.02 35.04
N ARG A 136 3.83 -14.50 34.07
CA ARG A 136 3.35 -15.45 33.08
C ARG A 136 2.87 -16.72 33.78
N PRO A 137 1.69 -17.24 33.45
CA PRO A 137 1.25 -18.52 33.98
C PRO A 137 2.27 -19.59 33.59
N ALA A 138 2.69 -20.39 34.57
CA ALA A 138 3.49 -21.58 34.31
C ALA A 138 2.61 -22.55 33.50
N ASN A 139 3.07 -22.89 32.30
CA ASN A 139 2.40 -23.84 31.42
C ASN A 139 2.70 -25.28 31.85
#